data_AF-A0A7Z7N2Z4-F1
#
_entry.id   AF-A0A7Z7N2Z4-F1
#
_cell.length_a   1.000
_cell.length_b   1.000
_cell.length_c   1.000
_cell.angle_alpha   90.00
_cell.angle_beta   90.00
_cell.angle_gamma   90.00
#
_symmetry.space_group_name_H-M   'P 1'
#
loop_
_entity.id
_entity.type
_entity.pdbx_description
1 polymer ?
#
loop_
_entity_poly.entity_id
_entity_poly.type
_entity_poly.pdbx_seq_one_letter_code
_entity_poly.pdbx_strand_id
1 'polypeptide(L)'
;MGRPQGWGLEQTGRPIMQSPGRPGVNQLETKRAFWNCVAQGMESEAAARACGVSQPLGPRWFRDAGGMPPIELTPGTAPYLFFSEREEIALLRAQDCGIREIARRLQRSPSTISRELRRNAATRGGTLLYRATVAQWKAERAAERPKASRLAKNERLKNYVQSRLAGAVTDSEGRPIAGPDVPWKGRRQGRRADRRWGTCWSPEQISRRLQADYPEDQSMRISHEAIYQALYIQGRGALRKELTACLRTGRALRVPRARTQQRGKHFITPEVMISERPAETDDRAVPGHWEGDLIIGLNRSAVGTLVERTTRYTMLLHLPPMEGHGTGVRAKNGPPLAGHGAEAVRNAIAAKIVLLPEHLRRSLTWDQGAEMAQHVQLRIDTGLEIYFCDPQSPWQRGTNENTNGLLRQYFPKGTDISRYTQRELDAVADALNCRPRKSLGWKSPAEALRDLLLAS
;
A
#
# COMPACT_ATOMS: atom_id res chain seq x y z
N MET A 1 36.43 42.47 14.41
CA MET A 1 37.10 41.66 13.36
C MET A 1 36.09 40.73 12.71
N GLY A 2 35.44 41.19 11.64
CA GLY A 2 34.60 40.36 10.78
C GLY A 2 35.47 39.59 9.79
N ARG A 3 35.06 38.37 9.44
CA ARG A 3 35.77 37.54 8.47
C ARG A 3 35.58 38.11 7.05
N PRO A 4 36.58 38.03 6.16
CA PRO A 4 36.37 38.28 4.74
C PRO A 4 35.33 37.30 4.19
N GLN A 5 34.46 37.78 3.30
CA GLN A 5 33.52 36.92 2.57
C GLN A 5 34.31 35.87 1.79
N GLY A 6 34.00 34.58 1.98
CA GLY A 6 34.70 33.49 1.29
C GLY A 6 35.87 32.84 2.05
N TRP A 7 36.35 33.39 3.17
CA TRP A 7 37.48 32.82 3.94
C TRP A 7 37.32 31.32 4.27
N GLY A 8 36.11 30.89 4.64
CA GLY A 8 35.83 29.47 4.91
C GLY A 8 35.95 28.57 3.69
N LEU A 9 35.60 29.09 2.50
CA LEU A 9 35.70 28.38 1.22
C LEU A 9 37.16 28.22 0.79
N GLU A 10 37.97 29.26 0.94
CA GLU A 10 39.41 29.22 0.66
C GLU A 10 40.14 28.20 1.55
N GLN A 11 39.84 28.19 2.84
CA GLN A 11 40.54 27.33 3.80
C GLN A 11 40.09 25.85 3.74
N THR A 12 38.80 25.60 3.51
CA THR A 12 38.25 24.24 3.56
C THR A 12 38.00 23.62 2.17
N GLY A 13 38.06 24.42 1.11
CA GLY A 13 37.66 24.03 -0.24
C GLY A 13 36.16 23.71 -0.36
N ARG A 14 35.33 24.17 0.59
CA ARG A 14 33.88 23.92 0.64
C ARG A 14 33.09 25.18 0.98
N PRO A 15 31.90 25.39 0.37
CA PRO A 15 31.05 26.51 0.70
C PRO A 15 30.66 26.46 2.18
N ILE A 16 30.40 27.63 2.77
CA ILE A 16 29.94 27.73 4.16
C ILE A 16 28.61 27.00 4.28
N MET A 17 28.59 25.92 5.04
CA MET A 17 27.38 25.16 5.34
C MET A 17 26.49 26.01 6.26
N GLN A 18 25.27 26.33 5.84
CA GLN A 18 24.28 26.97 6.72
C GLN A 18 23.96 26.01 7.88
N SER A 19 24.05 26.49 9.12
CA SER A 19 23.99 25.68 10.34
C SER A 19 22.55 25.41 10.78
N PRO A 20 22.06 24.15 10.76
CA PRO A 20 20.71 23.82 11.22
C PRO A 20 20.64 23.47 12.72
N GLY A 21 21.76 23.54 13.46
CA GLY A 21 21.82 23.20 14.90
C GLY A 21 23.05 22.37 15.31
N ARG A 22 23.07 21.88 16.57
CA ARG A 22 24.16 21.06 17.15
C ARG A 22 24.18 19.65 16.51
N PRO A 23 25.36 19.07 16.20
CA PRO A 23 25.47 17.69 15.71
C PRO A 23 24.83 16.69 16.67
N GLY A 24 23.93 15.85 16.17
CA GLY A 24 23.47 14.67 16.91
C GLY A 24 24.58 13.61 16.92
N VAL A 25 24.97 13.14 18.11
CA VAL A 25 26.02 12.12 18.25
C VAL A 25 25.59 10.81 17.56
N ASN A 26 26.42 10.28 16.65
CA ASN A 26 26.30 8.99 15.95
C ASN A 26 24.89 8.55 15.52
N GLN A 27 24.09 9.45 14.94
CA GLN A 27 22.72 9.08 14.57
C GLN A 27 22.64 8.15 13.36
N LEU A 28 23.58 8.18 12.42
CA LEU A 28 23.40 7.48 11.14
C LEU A 28 23.56 5.96 11.27
N GLU A 29 24.63 5.47 11.87
CA GLU A 29 24.89 4.04 12.07
C GLU A 29 23.85 3.42 13.02
N THR A 30 23.51 4.11 14.11
CA THR A 30 22.46 3.68 15.02
C THR A 30 21.08 3.66 14.35
N LYS A 31 20.75 4.65 13.51
CA LYS A 31 19.52 4.61 12.69
C LYS A 31 19.56 3.45 11.68
N ARG A 32 20.70 3.19 11.03
CA ARG A 32 20.86 2.05 10.12
C ARG A 32 20.61 0.73 10.82
N ALA A 33 21.26 0.50 11.96
CA ALA A 33 21.06 -0.67 12.81
C ALA A 33 19.58 -0.82 13.20
N PHE A 34 18.95 0.28 13.65
CA PHE A 34 17.53 0.30 13.99
C PHE A 34 16.64 -0.15 12.83
N TRP A 35 16.85 0.38 11.63
CA TRP A 35 16.05 0.01 10.46
C TRP A 35 16.33 -1.41 9.95
N ASN A 36 17.55 -1.93 10.13
CA ASN A 36 17.86 -3.33 9.87
C ASN A 36 17.10 -4.26 10.81
N CYS A 37 17.07 -3.95 12.12
CA CYS A 37 16.26 -4.69 13.10
C CYS A 37 14.76 -4.66 12.76
N VAL A 38 14.25 -3.48 12.38
CA VAL A 38 12.86 -3.30 11.95
C VAL A 38 12.55 -4.12 10.69
N ALA A 39 13.47 -4.16 9.71
CA ALA A 39 13.32 -4.94 8.49
C ALA A 39 13.23 -6.46 8.76
N GLN A 40 13.95 -6.94 9.77
CA GLN A 40 13.90 -8.32 10.27
C GLN A 40 12.62 -8.65 11.05
N GLY A 41 11.75 -7.66 11.30
CA GLY A 41 10.46 -7.86 11.94
C GLY A 41 10.40 -7.43 13.41
N MET A 42 11.51 -7.02 14.02
CA MET A 42 11.48 -6.56 15.42
C MET A 42 10.55 -5.37 15.58
N GLU A 43 9.83 -5.28 16.70
CA GLU A 43 9.03 -4.11 17.07
C GLU A 43 9.89 -2.86 17.27
N SER A 44 9.31 -1.67 17.08
CA SER A 44 10.11 -0.44 17.05
C SER A 44 10.75 -0.12 18.41
N GLU A 45 10.11 -0.47 19.53
CA GLU A 45 10.70 -0.31 20.86
C GLU A 45 11.83 -1.32 21.12
N ALA A 46 11.64 -2.57 20.69
CA ALA A 46 12.66 -3.61 20.79
C ALA A 46 13.89 -3.30 19.91
N ALA A 47 13.67 -2.83 18.69
CA ALA A 47 14.73 -2.39 17.79
C ALA A 47 15.52 -1.20 18.37
N ALA A 48 14.84 -0.27 19.05
CA ALA A 48 15.50 0.82 19.77
C ALA A 48 16.41 0.30 20.89
N ARG A 49 15.91 -0.60 21.74
CA ARG A 49 16.72 -1.26 22.78
C ARG A 49 17.94 -1.97 22.19
N ALA A 50 17.75 -2.76 21.13
CA ALA A 50 18.81 -3.53 20.48
C ALA A 50 19.93 -2.64 19.92
N CYS A 51 19.63 -1.40 19.55
CA CYS A 51 20.61 -0.45 19.01
C CYS A 51 21.16 0.52 20.06
N GLY A 52 20.91 0.27 21.35
CA GLY A 52 21.41 1.12 22.44
C GLY A 52 20.74 2.50 22.52
N VAL A 53 19.53 2.67 21.97
CA VAL A 53 18.76 3.92 22.07
C VAL A 53 17.54 3.77 22.98
N SER A 54 17.14 4.87 23.60
CA SER A 54 15.97 4.92 24.48
C SER A 54 14.72 4.38 23.77
N GLN A 55 13.98 3.47 24.40
CA GLN A 55 12.83 2.76 23.81
C GLN A 55 11.81 3.70 23.16
N PRO A 56 11.42 4.83 23.78
CA PRO A 56 10.48 5.80 23.19
C PRO A 56 10.98 6.47 21.90
N LEU A 57 12.29 6.47 21.62
CA LEU A 57 12.82 6.99 20.35
C LEU A 57 12.50 6.10 19.16
N GLY A 58 12.37 4.78 19.37
CA GLY A 58 12.09 3.83 18.29
C GLY A 58 10.77 4.13 17.57
N PRO A 59 9.62 4.20 18.27
CA PRO A 59 8.35 4.61 17.68
C PRO A 59 8.37 6.01 17.05
N ARG A 60 9.14 6.94 17.59
CA ARG A 60 9.32 8.30 17.03
C ARG A 60 10.04 8.23 15.68
N TRP A 61 11.23 7.63 15.64
CA TRP A 61 12.01 7.43 14.41
C TRP A 61 11.20 6.69 13.33
N PHE A 62 10.47 5.65 13.73
CA PHE A 62 9.62 4.91 12.82
C PHE A 62 8.50 5.78 12.23
N ARG A 63 7.84 6.62 13.05
CA ARG A 63 6.75 7.50 12.60
C ARG A 63 7.26 8.63 11.71
N ASP A 64 8.37 9.26 12.10
CA ASP A 64 8.96 10.40 11.40
C ASP A 64 9.40 10.01 9.99
N ALA A 65 9.89 8.79 9.80
CA ALA A 65 10.26 8.26 8.50
C ALA A 65 9.10 7.58 7.73
N GLY A 66 7.86 7.64 8.25
CA GLY A 66 6.70 7.04 7.58
C GLY A 66 6.63 5.51 7.62
N GLY A 67 7.40 4.88 8.51
CA GLY A 67 7.52 3.42 8.61
C GLY A 67 8.47 2.79 7.59
N MET A 68 9.36 3.58 6.98
CA MET A 68 10.38 3.13 6.03
C MET A 68 11.75 3.71 6.34
N PRO A 69 12.84 2.99 6.02
CA PRO A 69 14.17 3.57 6.13
C PRO A 69 14.33 4.75 5.17
N PRO A 70 14.81 5.91 5.64
CA PRO A 70 15.30 6.97 4.76
C PRO A 70 16.40 6.45 3.83
N ILE A 71 16.47 6.96 2.60
CA ILE A 71 17.44 6.54 1.58
C ILE A 71 18.88 6.82 2.01
N GLU A 72 19.09 7.88 2.78
CA GLU A 72 20.38 8.26 3.38
C GLU A 72 20.97 7.15 4.26
N LEU A 73 20.11 6.25 4.76
CA LEU A 73 20.55 5.09 5.54
C LEU A 73 21.05 3.94 4.67
N THR A 74 20.89 3.97 3.34
CA THR A 74 21.48 2.96 2.46
C THR A 74 23.01 3.02 2.60
N PRO A 75 23.70 1.89 2.87
CA PRO A 75 25.16 1.88 2.90
C PRO A 75 25.71 2.31 1.55
N GLY A 76 26.49 3.40 1.52
CA GLY A 76 27.26 3.75 0.33
C GLY A 76 28.43 2.79 0.17
N THR A 77 28.65 2.28 -1.03
CA THR A 77 29.82 1.51 -1.41
C THR A 77 31.00 2.46 -1.68
N ALA A 78 31.68 2.96 -0.63
CA ALA A 78 32.97 3.67 -0.76
C ALA A 78 33.71 3.80 0.60
N PRO A 79 35.05 3.93 0.59
CA PRO A 79 35.90 3.89 1.78
C PRO A 79 35.87 5.23 2.54
N TYR A 80 34.87 5.41 3.38
CA TYR A 80 34.80 6.56 4.28
C TYR A 80 35.50 6.25 5.61
N LEU A 81 36.13 7.29 6.20
CA LEU A 81 36.66 7.20 7.57
C LEU A 81 35.50 6.95 8.54
N PHE A 82 35.57 5.88 9.31
CA PHE A 82 34.64 5.57 10.40
C PHE A 82 34.71 6.64 11.49
N PHE A 83 33.68 6.71 12.33
CA PHE A 83 33.69 7.62 13.47
C PHE A 83 34.87 7.35 14.41
N SER A 84 35.17 6.07 14.68
CA SER A 84 36.34 5.66 15.47
C SER A 84 37.67 6.13 14.86
N GLU A 85 37.83 6.04 13.54
CA GLU A 85 39.00 6.58 12.85
C GLU A 85 39.07 8.11 12.99
N ARG A 86 37.93 8.81 13.00
CA ARG A 86 37.89 10.27 13.21
C ARG A 86 38.21 10.67 14.64
N GLU A 87 37.86 9.85 15.63
CA GLU A 87 38.29 10.02 17.02
C GLU A 87 39.80 9.85 17.15
N GLU A 88 40.34 8.79 16.55
CA GLU A 88 41.79 8.54 16.55
C GLU A 88 42.56 9.67 15.83
N ILE A 89 42.06 10.19 14.71
CA ILE A 89 42.62 11.39 14.06
C ILE A 89 42.63 12.59 15.02
N ALA A 90 41.58 12.78 15.82
CA ALA A 90 41.50 13.89 16.77
C ALA A 90 42.52 13.75 17.91
N LEU A 91 42.67 12.53 18.46
CA LEU A 91 43.65 12.22 19.51
C LEU A 91 45.09 12.39 19.01
N LEU A 92 45.42 11.78 17.87
CA LEU A 92 46.76 11.88 17.29
C LEU A 92 47.11 13.32 16.89
N ARG A 93 46.11 14.10 16.46
CA ARG A 93 46.32 15.52 16.17
C ARG A 93 46.57 16.35 17.43
N ALA A 94 45.95 16.00 18.57
CA ALA A 94 46.22 16.62 19.86
C ALA A 94 47.59 16.22 20.44
N GLN A 95 48.15 15.08 19.99
CA GLN A 95 49.53 14.65 20.27
C GLN A 95 50.55 15.20 19.26
N ASP A 96 50.18 16.23 18.47
CA ASP A 96 51.02 16.84 17.44
C ASP A 96 51.57 15.89 16.36
N CYS A 97 50.93 14.74 16.15
CA CYS A 97 51.33 13.82 15.09
C CYS A 97 51.10 14.44 13.70
N GLY A 98 52.09 14.29 12.82
CA GLY A 98 52.01 14.73 11.42
C GLY A 98 51.03 13.89 10.58
N ILE A 99 50.56 14.44 9.45
CA ILE A 99 49.57 13.79 8.57
C ILE A 99 50.03 12.39 8.10
N ARG A 100 51.32 12.23 7.78
CA ARG A 100 51.88 10.94 7.32
C ARG A 100 51.95 9.90 8.44
N GLU A 101 52.20 10.33 9.67
CA GLU A 101 52.18 9.49 10.87
C GLU A 101 50.77 8.95 11.14
N ILE A 102 49.79 9.86 11.18
CA ILE A 102 48.38 9.52 11.37
C ILE A 102 47.90 8.53 10.29
N ALA A 103 48.28 8.79 9.04
CA ALA A 103 47.93 7.93 7.91
C ALA A 103 48.50 6.52 8.06
N ARG A 104 49.75 6.37 8.52
CA ARG A 104 50.37 5.07 8.77
C ARG A 104 49.67 4.30 9.89
N ARG A 105 49.41 4.96 11.03
CA ARG A 105 48.73 4.33 12.18
C ARG A 105 47.33 3.83 11.84
N LEU A 106 46.61 4.58 11.02
CA LEU A 106 45.26 4.22 10.56
C LEU A 106 45.24 3.36 9.30
N GLN A 107 46.40 3.02 8.72
CA GLN A 107 46.51 2.31 7.45
C GLN A 107 45.69 2.97 6.31
N ARG A 108 45.69 4.31 6.26
CA ARG A 108 45.01 5.11 5.25
C ARG A 108 45.99 5.90 4.41
N SER A 109 45.55 6.39 3.25
CA SER A 109 46.39 7.29 2.45
C SER A 109 46.60 8.63 3.18
N PRO A 110 47.81 9.23 3.14
CA PRO A 110 48.03 10.58 3.66
C PRO A 110 47.09 11.63 3.04
N SER A 111 46.70 11.42 1.78
CA SER A 111 45.74 12.29 1.10
C SER A 111 44.33 12.23 1.70
N THR A 112 43.94 11.09 2.29
CA THR A 112 42.65 10.92 2.98
C THR A 112 42.64 11.76 4.25
N ILE A 113 43.68 11.62 5.09
CA ILE A 113 43.81 12.36 6.35
C ILE A 113 43.91 13.87 6.10
N SER A 114 44.72 14.29 5.11
CA SER A 114 44.84 15.69 4.72
C SER A 114 43.50 16.29 4.28
N ARG A 115 42.76 15.59 3.41
CA ARG A 115 41.44 16.04 2.94
C ARG A 115 40.43 16.10 4.08
N GLU A 116 40.46 15.14 5.00
CA GLU A 116 39.58 15.10 6.17
C GLU A 116 39.79 16.32 7.08
N LEU A 117 41.04 16.54 7.53
CA LEU A 117 41.41 17.65 8.40
C LEU A 117 41.10 19.02 7.74
N ARG A 118 41.28 19.14 6.43
CA ARG A 118 40.98 20.38 5.69
C ARG A 118 39.48 20.62 5.52
N ARG A 119 38.72 19.61 5.08
CA ARG A 119 37.33 19.79 4.62
C ARG A 119 36.30 19.73 5.75
N ASN A 120 36.62 19.06 6.85
CA ASN A 120 35.67 18.74 7.92
C ASN A 120 36.01 19.36 9.28
N ALA A 121 37.09 20.15 9.39
CA ALA A 121 37.38 20.92 10.60
C ALA A 121 36.28 21.95 10.91
N ALA A 122 36.04 22.20 12.20
CA ALA A 122 35.16 23.25 12.67
C ALA A 122 35.83 24.62 12.46
N THR A 123 35.08 25.59 11.93
CA THR A 123 35.56 26.93 11.58
C THR A 123 35.10 27.99 12.60
N ARG A 124 34.79 27.60 13.85
CA ARG A 124 34.28 28.51 14.88
C ARG A 124 35.45 29.26 15.53
N GLY A 125 35.39 30.58 15.60
CA GLY A 125 36.43 31.41 16.25
C GLY A 125 37.62 31.86 15.39
N GLY A 126 37.64 31.59 14.07
CA GLY A 126 38.72 32.02 13.18
C GLY A 126 39.89 31.02 13.09
N THR A 127 39.83 29.94 13.86
CA THR A 127 40.75 28.81 13.81
C THR A 127 40.05 27.55 13.27
N LEU A 128 40.83 26.67 12.63
CA LEU A 128 40.39 25.35 12.21
C LEU A 128 40.58 24.38 13.39
N LEU A 129 39.50 24.11 14.12
CA LEU A 129 39.50 23.14 15.21
C LEU A 129 38.94 21.81 14.72
N TYR A 130 39.73 20.74 14.74
CA TYR A 130 39.24 19.42 14.38
C TYR A 130 38.55 18.76 15.59
N ARG A 131 37.26 18.44 15.45
CA ARG A 131 36.48 17.65 16.41
C ARG A 131 35.82 16.50 15.66
N ALA A 132 36.03 15.26 16.12
CA ALA A 132 35.52 14.06 15.45
C ALA A 132 34.01 14.11 15.19
N THR A 133 33.22 14.55 16.17
CA THR A 133 31.75 14.68 16.08
C THR A 133 31.29 15.70 15.03
N VAL A 134 31.95 16.85 14.94
CA VAL A 134 31.65 17.88 13.93
C VAL A 134 32.08 17.41 12.55
N ALA A 135 33.25 16.76 12.49
CA ALA A 135 33.78 16.25 11.24
C ALA A 135 32.87 15.17 10.66
N GLN A 136 32.46 14.19 11.48
CA GLN A 136 31.52 13.14 11.12
C GLN A 136 30.22 13.73 10.58
N TRP A 137 29.62 14.66 11.32
CA TRP A 137 28.39 15.32 10.91
C TRP A 137 28.54 16.07 9.57
N LYS A 138 29.63 16.82 9.37
CA LYS A 138 29.91 17.49 8.08
C LYS A 138 30.09 16.49 6.94
N ALA A 139 30.74 15.36 7.20
CA ALA A 139 30.93 14.32 6.22
C ALA A 139 29.61 13.64 5.83
N GLU A 140 28.75 13.33 6.81
CA GLU A 140 27.42 12.77 6.59
C GLU A 140 26.54 13.72 5.76
N ARG A 141 26.49 15.01 6.12
CA ARG A 141 25.73 16.00 5.34
C ARG A 141 26.27 16.21 3.94
N ALA A 142 27.59 16.22 3.77
CA ALA A 142 28.19 16.33 2.44
C ALA A 142 27.99 15.07 1.58
N ALA A 143 27.76 13.92 2.22
CA ALA A 143 27.41 12.68 1.55
C ALA A 143 25.92 12.64 1.14
N GLU A 144 25.06 13.48 1.73
CA GLU A 144 23.68 13.66 1.27
C GLU A 144 23.69 14.11 -0.20
N ARG A 145 23.19 13.26 -1.08
CA ARG A 145 22.96 13.58 -2.49
C ARG A 145 21.46 13.54 -2.77
N PRO A 146 20.69 14.54 -2.31
CA PRO A 146 19.25 14.55 -2.52
C PRO A 146 18.96 14.63 -4.02
N LYS A 147 18.49 13.53 -4.61
CA LYS A 147 17.99 13.52 -5.98
C LYS A 147 16.50 13.78 -5.94
N ALA A 148 16.04 14.81 -6.67
CA ALA A 148 14.62 15.03 -6.88
C ALA A 148 13.99 13.75 -7.47
N SER A 149 12.88 13.30 -6.86
CA SER A 149 12.23 12.06 -7.24
C SER A 149 11.67 12.15 -8.66
N ARG A 150 11.48 11.00 -9.35
CA ARG A 150 10.88 11.00 -10.70
C ARG A 150 9.51 11.68 -10.74
N LEU A 151 8.69 11.48 -9.70
CA LEU A 151 7.38 12.12 -9.56
C LEU A 151 7.46 13.64 -9.32
N ALA A 152 8.56 14.12 -8.72
CA ALA A 152 8.77 15.56 -8.56
C ALA A 152 9.20 16.22 -9.89
N LYS A 153 9.85 15.47 -10.78
CA LYS A 153 10.34 15.97 -12.08
C LYS A 153 9.34 15.81 -13.23
N ASN A 154 8.47 14.80 -13.17
CA ASN A 154 7.52 14.49 -14.24
C ASN A 154 6.08 14.65 -13.72
N GLU A 155 5.47 15.78 -14.08
CA GLU A 155 4.11 16.11 -13.68
C GLU A 155 3.06 15.18 -14.29
N ARG A 156 3.23 14.77 -15.55
CA ARG A 156 2.33 13.80 -16.21
C ARG A 156 2.28 12.48 -15.46
N LEU A 157 3.45 11.94 -15.11
CA LEU A 157 3.56 10.71 -14.32
C LEU A 157 2.94 10.89 -12.93
N LYS A 158 3.19 12.02 -12.28
CA LYS A 158 2.59 12.34 -10.98
C LYS A 158 1.06 12.39 -11.05
N ASN A 159 0.51 13.06 -12.04
CA ASN A 159 -0.94 13.18 -12.25
C ASN A 159 -1.57 11.82 -12.56
N TYR A 160 -0.91 10.98 -13.37
CA TYR A 160 -1.35 9.59 -13.60
C TYR A 160 -1.37 8.78 -12.30
N VAL A 161 -0.30 8.84 -11.50
CA VAL A 161 -0.26 8.11 -10.22
C VAL A 161 -1.35 8.61 -9.27
N GLN A 162 -1.57 9.93 -9.18
CA GLN A 162 -2.61 10.51 -8.35
C GLN A 162 -4.01 10.11 -8.81
N SER A 163 -4.29 10.15 -10.11
CA SER A 163 -5.62 9.79 -10.65
C SER A 163 -5.92 8.31 -10.49
N ARG A 164 -4.93 7.42 -10.61
CA ARG A 164 -5.14 5.98 -10.35
C ARG A 164 -5.25 5.64 -8.87
N LEU A 165 -4.61 6.40 -7.98
CA LEU A 165 -4.78 6.23 -6.52
C LEU A 165 -6.14 6.76 -6.03
N ALA A 166 -6.47 8.00 -6.37
CA ALA A 166 -7.54 8.76 -5.73
C ALA A 166 -8.51 9.42 -6.72
N GLY A 167 -8.59 8.91 -7.96
CA GLY A 167 -9.57 9.36 -8.94
C GLY A 167 -10.98 9.16 -8.41
N ALA A 168 -11.90 10.04 -8.81
CA ALA A 168 -13.29 9.96 -8.42
C ALA A 168 -13.91 8.65 -8.91
N VAL A 169 -14.83 8.10 -8.13
CA VAL A 169 -15.75 7.08 -8.61
C VAL A 169 -16.79 7.81 -9.45
N THR A 170 -17.06 7.32 -10.65
CA THR A 170 -18.00 7.93 -11.59
C THR A 170 -19.09 6.95 -11.94
N ASP A 171 -20.28 7.45 -12.26
CA ASP A 171 -21.32 6.63 -12.88
C ASP A 171 -21.01 6.30 -14.35
N SER A 172 -21.94 5.61 -15.00
CA SER A 172 -21.88 5.23 -16.42
C SER A 172 -21.80 6.41 -17.37
N GLU A 173 -22.21 7.61 -16.95
CA GLU A 173 -22.15 8.84 -17.74
C GLU A 173 -20.89 9.67 -17.43
N GLY A 174 -20.00 9.17 -16.56
CA GLY A 174 -18.78 9.85 -16.16
C GLY A 174 -18.99 10.93 -15.09
N ARG A 175 -20.19 11.07 -14.51
CA ARG A 175 -20.46 12.03 -13.45
C ARG A 175 -19.89 11.50 -12.13
N PRO A 176 -19.17 12.32 -11.34
CA PRO A 176 -18.58 11.87 -10.09
C PRO A 176 -19.66 11.56 -9.05
N ILE A 177 -19.59 10.38 -8.46
CA ILE A 177 -20.39 10.00 -7.29
C ILE A 177 -19.56 10.26 -6.03
N ALA A 178 -20.12 11.09 -5.15
CA ALA A 178 -19.53 11.35 -3.85
C ALA A 178 -19.66 10.10 -2.97
N GLY A 179 -18.53 9.58 -2.49
CA GLY A 179 -18.54 8.60 -1.41
C GLY A 179 -18.73 9.24 -0.04
N PRO A 180 -18.62 8.45 1.05
CA PRO A 180 -18.67 8.96 2.41
C PRO A 180 -17.60 10.04 2.65
N ASP A 181 -17.95 11.12 3.34
CA ASP A 181 -16.99 12.13 3.77
C ASP A 181 -16.13 11.58 4.91
N VAL A 182 -14.83 11.44 4.63
CA VAL A 182 -13.87 10.83 5.57
C VAL A 182 -12.63 11.71 5.65
N PRO A 183 -12.51 12.56 6.69
CA PRO A 183 -11.36 13.43 6.87
C PRO A 183 -10.11 12.60 7.21
N TRP A 184 -8.97 12.96 6.62
CA TRP A 184 -7.70 12.31 6.92
C TRP A 184 -7.13 12.82 8.24
N LYS A 185 -7.07 11.96 9.27
CA LYS A 185 -6.61 12.31 10.62
C LYS A 185 -5.15 11.96 10.91
N GLY A 186 -4.33 11.71 9.89
CA GLY A 186 -2.92 11.33 10.06
C GLY A 186 -2.67 9.94 10.66
N ARG A 187 -3.74 9.19 10.99
CA ARG A 187 -3.70 7.84 11.58
C ARG A 187 -4.48 6.87 10.70
N ARG A 188 -4.28 5.57 10.94
CA ARG A 188 -5.05 4.52 10.26
C ARG A 188 -6.53 4.68 10.62
N GLN A 189 -7.40 4.76 9.61
CA GLN A 189 -8.84 4.76 9.80
C GLN A 189 -9.28 3.44 10.48
N GLY A 190 -10.28 3.51 11.36
CA GLY A 190 -10.79 2.32 12.06
C GLY A 190 -11.21 1.22 11.07
N ARG A 191 -10.93 -0.05 11.38
CA ARG A 191 -11.18 -1.18 10.44
C ARG A 191 -12.65 -1.31 10.00
N ARG A 192 -13.58 -0.80 10.81
CA ARG A 192 -15.03 -0.84 10.57
C ARG A 192 -15.61 0.52 10.13
N ALA A 193 -14.82 1.59 10.17
CA ALA A 193 -15.29 2.92 9.82
C ALA A 193 -15.25 3.13 8.30
N ASP A 194 -16.13 4.02 7.83
CA ASP A 194 -16.20 4.40 6.42
C ASP A 194 -14.85 4.91 5.90
N ARG A 195 -14.69 4.74 4.58
CA ARG A 195 -13.48 5.10 3.85
C ARG A 195 -13.83 5.94 2.64
N ARG A 196 -12.96 6.90 2.36
CA ARG A 196 -13.03 7.70 1.14
C ARG A 196 -13.04 6.78 -0.09
N TRP A 197 -14.04 6.97 -0.94
CA TRP A 197 -14.11 6.30 -2.24
C TRP A 197 -13.09 6.89 -3.21
N GLY A 198 -12.66 6.04 -4.13
CA GLY A 198 -11.82 6.41 -5.26
C GLY A 198 -11.45 5.19 -6.08
N THR A 199 -10.70 5.40 -7.16
CA THR A 199 -10.18 4.31 -8.02
C THR A 199 -9.37 3.28 -7.22
N CYS A 200 -8.60 3.73 -6.22
CA CYS A 200 -7.90 2.90 -5.23
C CYS A 200 -6.96 1.84 -5.83
N TRP A 201 -6.29 2.13 -6.95
CA TRP A 201 -5.31 1.21 -7.52
C TRP A 201 -4.11 1.07 -6.58
N SER A 202 -3.54 -0.13 -6.49
CA SER A 202 -2.31 -0.34 -5.74
C SER A 202 -1.11 0.26 -6.49
N PRO A 203 -0.05 0.69 -5.77
CA PRO A 203 1.19 1.11 -6.43
C PRO A 203 1.77 0.08 -7.41
N GLU A 204 1.59 -1.22 -7.15
CA GLU A 204 1.99 -2.29 -8.07
C GLU A 204 1.16 -2.29 -9.35
N GLN A 205 -0.16 -2.19 -9.22
CA GLN A 205 -1.09 -2.07 -10.33
C GLN A 205 -0.74 -0.88 -11.23
N ILE A 206 -0.48 0.29 -10.62
CA ILE A 206 -0.10 1.51 -11.33
C ILE A 206 1.23 1.32 -12.07
N SER A 207 2.26 0.82 -11.38
CA SER A 207 3.60 0.61 -11.94
C SER A 207 3.60 -0.34 -13.14
N ARG A 208 2.78 -1.41 -13.08
CA ARG A 208 2.64 -2.37 -14.17
C ARG A 208 1.78 -1.83 -15.31
N ARG A 209 0.69 -1.14 -14.99
CA ARG A 209 -0.21 -0.60 -16.02
C ARG A 209 0.42 0.51 -16.85
N LEU A 210 1.29 1.33 -16.26
CA LEU A 210 2.04 2.36 -16.98
C LEU A 210 2.82 1.82 -18.19
N GLN A 211 3.27 0.56 -18.14
CA GLN A 211 4.00 -0.06 -19.26
C GLN A 211 3.07 -0.37 -20.44
N ALA A 212 1.83 -0.74 -20.16
CA ALA A 212 0.82 -1.02 -21.18
C ALA A 212 0.18 0.26 -21.74
N ASP A 213 -0.11 1.24 -20.87
CA ASP A 213 -0.72 2.52 -21.29
C ASP A 213 0.27 3.41 -22.05
N TYR A 214 1.58 3.24 -21.83
CA TYR A 214 2.64 4.05 -22.42
C TYR A 214 3.83 3.19 -22.86
N PRO A 215 3.68 2.30 -23.85
CA PRO A 215 4.71 1.33 -24.23
C PRO A 215 6.03 1.99 -24.67
N GLU A 216 5.95 3.08 -25.43
CA GLU A 216 7.13 3.77 -25.99
C GLU A 216 7.71 4.87 -25.08
N ASP A 217 6.96 5.35 -24.08
CA ASP A 217 7.40 6.46 -23.22
C ASP A 217 8.11 5.97 -21.95
N GLN A 218 9.44 5.94 -21.99
CA GLN A 218 10.26 5.55 -20.84
C GLN A 218 10.15 6.53 -19.65
N SER A 219 9.75 7.78 -19.89
CA SER A 219 9.55 8.77 -18.82
C SER A 219 8.38 8.38 -17.90
N MET A 220 7.44 7.58 -18.42
CA MET A 220 6.29 7.03 -17.72
C MET A 220 6.61 5.73 -16.96
N ARG A 221 7.90 5.45 -16.67
CA ARG A 221 8.31 4.28 -15.88
C ARG A 221 8.61 4.66 -14.43
N ILE A 222 7.98 3.95 -13.50
CA ILE A 222 8.28 4.06 -12.08
C ILE A 222 8.05 2.71 -11.39
N SER A 223 8.89 2.38 -10.42
CA SER A 223 8.68 1.20 -9.58
C SER A 223 7.59 1.46 -8.54
N HIS A 224 6.83 0.44 -8.18
CA HIS A 224 5.83 0.54 -7.11
C HIS A 224 6.45 0.91 -5.76
N GLU A 225 7.71 0.52 -5.52
CA GLU A 225 8.46 0.93 -4.33
C GLU A 225 8.74 2.44 -4.32
N ALA A 226 9.05 3.05 -5.47
CA ALA A 226 9.24 4.49 -5.56
C ALA A 226 7.93 5.26 -5.31
N ILE A 227 6.78 4.72 -5.73
CA ILE A 227 5.45 5.26 -5.39
C ILE A 227 5.20 5.15 -3.88
N TYR A 228 5.46 3.99 -3.25
CA TYR A 228 5.35 3.85 -1.80
C TYR A 228 6.26 4.84 -1.05
N GLN A 229 7.50 5.01 -1.50
CA GLN A 229 8.44 5.99 -0.98
C GLN A 229 7.89 7.42 -1.06
N ALA A 230 7.26 7.80 -2.17
CA ALA A 230 6.64 9.12 -2.32
C ALA A 230 5.41 9.32 -1.42
N LEU A 231 4.67 8.26 -1.10
CA LEU A 231 3.49 8.32 -0.21
C LEU A 231 3.85 8.45 1.27
N TYR A 232 4.88 7.72 1.73
CA TYR A 232 5.20 7.63 3.16
C TYR A 232 6.39 8.52 3.59
N ILE A 233 7.36 8.83 2.72
CA ILE A 233 8.53 9.65 3.07
C ILE A 233 8.26 11.11 2.70
N GLN A 234 8.05 11.95 3.72
CA GLN A 234 7.74 13.38 3.56
C GLN A 234 8.83 14.16 2.80
N GLY A 235 10.11 13.83 3.01
CA GLY A 235 11.24 14.50 2.34
C GLY A 235 11.29 14.37 0.81
N ARG A 236 10.45 13.51 0.19
CA ARG A 236 10.34 13.42 -1.28
C ARG A 236 9.30 14.37 -1.89
N GLY A 237 8.40 14.94 -1.10
CA GLY A 237 7.50 16.05 -1.47
C GLY A 237 6.57 15.85 -2.68
N ALA A 238 6.55 14.68 -3.32
CA ALA A 238 5.90 14.53 -4.62
C ALA A 238 4.41 14.17 -4.55
N LEU A 239 3.96 13.51 -3.48
CA LEU A 239 2.57 13.08 -3.28
C LEU A 239 2.09 13.49 -1.90
N ARG A 240 0.79 13.84 -1.79
CA ARG A 240 0.17 14.17 -0.49
C ARG A 240 0.02 12.90 0.36
N LYS A 241 0.31 12.98 1.65
CA LYS A 241 0.24 11.84 2.60
C LYS A 241 -1.17 11.27 2.74
N GLU A 242 -2.18 12.10 2.54
CA GLU A 242 -3.59 11.74 2.53
C GLU A 242 -3.93 10.62 1.55
N LEU A 243 -3.19 10.52 0.43
CA LEU A 243 -3.38 9.47 -0.58
C LEU A 243 -3.14 8.05 -0.07
N THR A 244 -2.47 7.89 1.09
CA THR A 244 -2.38 6.61 1.80
C THR A 244 -3.75 6.04 2.20
N ALA A 245 -4.78 6.88 2.34
CA ALA A 245 -6.14 6.46 2.64
C ALA A 245 -6.76 5.61 1.51
N CYS A 246 -6.32 5.81 0.27
CA CYS A 246 -6.75 5.07 -0.91
C CYS A 246 -6.05 3.70 -1.07
N LEU A 247 -5.00 3.43 -0.27
CA LEU A 247 -4.35 2.12 -0.28
C LEU A 247 -5.22 1.07 0.42
N ARG A 248 -5.20 -0.19 -0.05
CA ARG A 248 -6.04 -1.29 0.47
C ARG A 248 -6.10 -1.37 2.00
N THR A 249 -4.98 -1.20 2.71
CA THR A 249 -4.94 -1.32 4.18
C THR A 249 -5.28 -0.03 4.94
N GLY A 250 -5.30 1.11 4.26
CA GLY A 250 -5.57 2.45 4.83
C GLY A 250 -4.57 2.88 5.89
N ARG A 251 -3.36 2.29 5.91
CA ARG A 251 -2.34 2.55 6.93
C ARG A 251 -1.65 3.89 6.63
N ALA A 252 -1.51 4.73 7.65
CA ALA A 252 -0.76 5.98 7.56
C ALA A 252 0.77 5.78 7.59
N LEU A 253 1.23 4.61 8.05
CA LEU A 253 2.65 4.22 8.09
C LEU A 253 2.81 2.87 7.38
N ARG A 254 3.93 2.69 6.68
CA ARG A 254 4.29 1.37 6.17
C ARG A 254 4.66 0.45 7.33
N VAL A 255 4.38 -0.83 7.17
CA VAL A 255 4.77 -1.87 8.12
C VAL A 255 5.69 -2.86 7.39
N PRO A 256 6.80 -3.28 8.01
CA PRO A 256 7.68 -4.30 7.45
C PRO A 256 6.92 -5.58 7.09
N ARG A 257 7.34 -6.24 6.00
CA ARG A 257 6.74 -7.51 5.56
C ARG A 257 6.89 -8.60 6.62
N ALA A 258 8.08 -8.70 7.25
CA ALA A 258 8.36 -9.67 8.30
C ALA A 258 7.36 -9.58 9.48
N ARG A 259 7.03 -8.38 9.96
CA ARG A 259 5.98 -8.18 11.00
C ARG A 259 4.60 -8.64 10.57
N THR A 260 4.30 -8.61 9.27
CA THR A 260 3.02 -9.07 8.73
C THR A 260 2.98 -10.59 8.65
N GLN A 261 4.12 -11.24 8.42
CA GLN A 261 4.26 -12.71 8.38
C GLN A 261 4.34 -13.34 9.78
N GLN A 262 4.89 -12.62 10.77
CA GLN A 262 4.99 -13.07 12.17
C GLN A 262 3.67 -13.03 12.94
N ARG A 263 2.65 -12.33 12.44
CA ARG A 263 1.29 -12.54 12.95
C ARG A 263 0.90 -13.95 12.54
N GLY A 264 0.96 -14.87 13.51
CA GLY A 264 0.70 -16.29 13.32
C GLY A 264 -0.46 -16.48 12.36
N LYS A 265 -0.26 -17.40 11.39
CA LYS A 265 -1.36 -17.90 10.56
C LYS A 265 -2.51 -18.20 11.52
N HIS A 266 -3.61 -17.46 11.43
CA HIS A 266 -4.85 -17.93 12.04
C HIS A 266 -5.07 -19.34 11.46
N PHE A 267 -5.05 -20.34 12.33
CA PHE A 267 -5.22 -21.77 12.08
C PHE A 267 -5.58 -22.08 10.62
N ILE A 268 -4.57 -22.41 9.82
CA ILE A 268 -4.79 -23.30 8.68
C ILE A 268 -4.82 -24.66 9.34
N THR A 269 -6.02 -25.22 9.56
CA THR A 269 -6.15 -26.63 9.89
C THR A 269 -5.40 -27.44 8.81
N PRO A 270 -4.53 -28.40 9.18
CA PRO A 270 -3.75 -29.19 8.21
C PRO A 270 -4.59 -30.04 7.24
N GLU A 271 -5.91 -30.08 7.42
CA GLU A 271 -6.83 -31.04 6.79
C GLU A 271 -7.28 -30.68 5.38
N VAL A 272 -6.83 -29.57 4.79
CA VAL A 272 -7.10 -29.29 3.38
C VAL A 272 -5.77 -29.14 2.63
N MET A 273 -5.13 -30.29 2.41
CA MET A 273 -4.02 -30.41 1.47
C MET A 273 -4.53 -30.21 0.03
N ILE A 274 -3.66 -29.68 -0.82
CA ILE A 274 -3.87 -29.27 -2.23
C ILE A 274 -4.23 -30.46 -3.17
N SER A 275 -4.37 -31.68 -2.64
CA SER A 275 -4.44 -32.94 -3.39
C SER A 275 -5.83 -33.44 -3.79
N GLU A 276 -6.93 -32.82 -3.34
CA GLU A 276 -8.30 -33.27 -3.71
C GLU A 276 -8.97 -32.30 -4.69
N ARG A 277 -8.30 -32.06 -5.81
CA ARG A 277 -8.80 -31.17 -6.86
C ARG A 277 -9.26 -31.97 -8.07
N PRO A 278 -10.56 -31.94 -8.42
CA PRO A 278 -11.02 -32.41 -9.73
C PRO A 278 -10.43 -31.51 -10.83
N ALA A 279 -9.86 -32.12 -11.87
CA ALA A 279 -9.17 -31.42 -12.96
C ALA A 279 -10.09 -30.53 -13.82
N GLU A 280 -11.39 -30.86 -13.86
CA GLU A 280 -12.38 -30.22 -14.74
C GLU A 280 -12.84 -28.84 -14.22
N THR A 281 -12.73 -28.58 -12.91
CA THR A 281 -13.12 -27.31 -12.29
C THR A 281 -12.00 -26.25 -12.32
N ASP A 282 -10.79 -26.66 -12.74
CA ASP A 282 -9.62 -25.78 -12.85
C ASP A 282 -9.72 -24.84 -14.06
N ASP A 283 -10.53 -25.21 -15.06
CA ASP A 283 -10.58 -24.50 -16.32
C ASP A 283 -11.46 -23.26 -16.23
N ARG A 284 -10.89 -22.21 -15.63
CA ARG A 284 -11.39 -20.82 -15.66
C ARG A 284 -11.31 -20.22 -17.07
N ALA A 285 -11.18 -21.03 -18.11
CA ALA A 285 -11.11 -20.61 -19.50
C ALA A 285 -12.49 -20.37 -20.10
N VAL A 286 -13.54 -21.00 -19.56
CA VAL A 286 -14.89 -20.92 -20.12
C VAL A 286 -15.65 -19.72 -19.54
N PRO A 287 -16.03 -18.74 -20.38
CA PRO A 287 -16.85 -17.61 -19.97
C PRO A 287 -18.25 -18.01 -19.50
N GLY A 288 -18.83 -17.16 -18.65
CA GLY A 288 -20.26 -17.24 -18.29
C GLY A 288 -20.57 -18.10 -17.07
N HIS A 289 -19.53 -18.53 -16.35
CA HIS A 289 -19.65 -19.12 -15.03
C HIS A 289 -19.44 -18.04 -13.98
N TRP A 290 -20.40 -17.87 -13.08
CA TRP A 290 -20.42 -16.83 -12.05
C TRP A 290 -20.27 -17.42 -10.66
N GLU A 291 -19.53 -16.74 -9.80
CA GLU A 291 -19.51 -17.00 -8.36
C GLU A 291 -20.36 -15.93 -7.66
N GLY A 292 -21.24 -16.36 -6.76
CA GLY A 292 -22.10 -15.50 -5.95
C GLY A 292 -21.78 -15.51 -4.45
N ASP A 293 -21.95 -14.37 -3.78
CA ASP A 293 -21.78 -14.23 -2.32
C ASP A 293 -22.50 -12.98 -1.79
N LEU A 294 -22.73 -12.92 -0.47
CA LEU A 294 -23.26 -11.72 0.20
C LEU A 294 -22.20 -11.03 1.05
N ILE A 295 -22.06 -9.72 0.83
CA ILE A 295 -21.30 -8.86 1.74
C ILE A 295 -22.27 -8.26 2.76
N ILE A 296 -22.17 -8.74 4.00
CA ILE A 296 -22.95 -8.18 5.13
C ILE A 296 -22.26 -6.95 5.73
N GLY A 297 -23.05 -5.91 6.01
CA GLY A 297 -22.70 -4.65 6.65
C GLY A 297 -23.28 -4.50 8.06
N LEU A 298 -23.40 -3.26 8.53
CA LEU A 298 -24.06 -2.91 9.78
C LEU A 298 -25.57 -3.20 9.68
N ASN A 299 -26.24 -3.47 10.81
CA ASN A 299 -27.69 -3.71 10.87
C ASN A 299 -28.17 -4.87 9.98
N ARG A 300 -27.29 -5.83 9.65
CA ARG A 300 -27.54 -6.90 8.68
C ARG A 300 -27.93 -6.38 7.29
N SER A 301 -27.60 -5.14 6.92
CA SER A 301 -27.62 -4.70 5.52
C SER A 301 -26.68 -5.58 4.68
N ALA A 302 -26.98 -5.76 3.39
CA ALA A 302 -26.14 -6.56 2.51
C ALA A 302 -26.14 -6.02 1.09
N VAL A 303 -25.14 -6.47 0.34
CA VAL A 303 -25.04 -6.33 -1.11
C VAL A 303 -24.70 -7.70 -1.67
N GLY A 304 -25.42 -8.12 -2.70
CA GLY A 304 -25.08 -9.31 -3.47
C GLY A 304 -23.88 -9.03 -4.36
N THR A 305 -22.99 -10.01 -4.47
CA THR A 305 -21.79 -9.93 -5.31
C THR A 305 -21.82 -11.07 -6.30
N LEU A 306 -21.69 -10.73 -7.59
CA LEU A 306 -21.55 -11.70 -8.68
C LEU A 306 -20.22 -11.46 -9.36
N VAL A 307 -19.39 -12.50 -9.49
CA VAL A 307 -18.08 -12.40 -10.15
C VAL A 307 -17.93 -13.45 -11.22
N GLU A 308 -17.65 -13.02 -12.44
CA GLU A 308 -17.43 -13.92 -13.58
C GLU A 308 -16.05 -14.60 -13.46
N ARG A 309 -16.00 -15.92 -13.61
CA ARG A 309 -14.83 -16.76 -13.28
C ARG A 309 -13.67 -16.65 -14.27
N THR A 310 -13.85 -16.08 -15.45
CA THR A 310 -12.78 -15.93 -16.45
C THR A 310 -12.14 -14.55 -16.34
N THR A 311 -12.95 -13.52 -16.54
CA THR A 311 -12.63 -12.09 -16.60
C THR A 311 -12.57 -11.42 -15.24
N ARG A 312 -13.12 -12.03 -14.18
CA ARG A 312 -13.27 -11.41 -12.84
C ARG A 312 -14.19 -10.19 -12.84
N TYR A 313 -15.01 -10.04 -13.87
CA TYR A 313 -15.97 -8.94 -13.95
C TYR A 313 -16.95 -9.05 -12.79
N THR A 314 -17.10 -7.98 -12.04
CA THR A 314 -17.88 -7.95 -10.80
C THR A 314 -19.13 -7.12 -10.98
N MET A 315 -20.29 -7.65 -10.61
CA MET A 315 -21.54 -6.92 -10.48
C MET A 315 -21.99 -6.88 -9.03
N LEU A 316 -22.54 -5.74 -8.61
CA LEU A 316 -23.10 -5.54 -7.27
C LEU A 316 -24.62 -5.44 -7.34
N LEU A 317 -25.28 -6.14 -6.44
CA LEU A 317 -26.74 -6.25 -6.37
C LEU A 317 -27.24 -5.48 -5.15
N HIS A 318 -28.01 -4.42 -5.38
CA HIS A 318 -28.67 -3.70 -4.31
C HIS A 318 -29.78 -4.58 -3.71
N LEU A 319 -29.71 -4.79 -2.40
CA LEU A 319 -30.70 -5.57 -1.65
C LEU A 319 -31.34 -4.66 -0.59
N PRO A 320 -32.43 -3.95 -0.94
CA PRO A 320 -33.11 -3.08 0.00
C PRO A 320 -33.76 -3.91 1.12
N PRO A 321 -33.82 -3.39 2.36
CA PRO A 321 -34.56 -4.04 3.42
C PRO A 321 -36.03 -4.24 3.02
N MET A 322 -36.57 -5.45 3.25
CA MET A 322 -37.99 -5.72 3.03
C MET A 322 -38.87 -4.97 4.05
N GLU A 323 -40.11 -4.69 3.66
CA GLU A 323 -41.10 -4.05 4.52
C GLU A 323 -41.32 -4.86 5.81
N GLY A 324 -41.24 -4.22 6.99
CA GLY A 324 -41.29 -4.89 8.30
C GLY A 324 -39.94 -5.39 8.86
N HIS A 325 -38.83 -5.19 8.15
CA HIS A 325 -37.50 -5.53 8.65
C HIS A 325 -37.06 -4.58 9.79
N GLY A 326 -36.89 -5.13 11.00
CA GLY A 326 -36.33 -4.41 12.15
C GLY A 326 -37.35 -3.71 13.07
N THR A 327 -38.65 -3.85 12.82
CA THR A 327 -39.73 -3.23 13.63
C THR A 327 -40.21 -4.09 14.81
N GLY A 328 -39.71 -5.32 14.97
CA GLY A 328 -40.09 -6.24 16.06
C GLY A 328 -39.01 -6.47 17.13
N VAL A 329 -39.44 -6.86 18.35
CA VAL A 329 -38.53 -7.32 19.42
C VAL A 329 -37.81 -8.59 18.96
N ARG A 330 -36.49 -8.57 19.03
CA ARG A 330 -35.63 -9.62 18.50
C ARG A 330 -35.69 -10.87 19.41
N ALA A 331 -36.29 -11.95 18.93
CA ALA A 331 -36.21 -13.25 19.61
C ALA A 331 -34.80 -13.86 19.42
N LYS A 332 -34.14 -14.24 20.52
CA LYS A 332 -32.91 -15.05 20.47
C LYS A 332 -33.29 -16.42 19.90
N ASN A 333 -32.67 -16.83 18.79
CA ASN A 333 -32.99 -18.05 18.01
C ASN A 333 -34.35 -18.04 17.28
N GLY A 334 -34.95 -16.87 17.02
CA GLY A 334 -36.09 -16.79 16.10
C GLY A 334 -35.69 -17.10 14.65
N PRO A 335 -36.65 -17.43 13.76
CA PRO A 335 -36.38 -17.58 12.33
C PRO A 335 -35.68 -16.30 11.81
N PRO A 336 -34.77 -16.39 10.84
CA PRO A 336 -34.13 -15.21 10.27
C PRO A 336 -35.21 -14.28 9.69
N LEU A 337 -35.56 -13.23 10.46
CA LEU A 337 -36.35 -12.10 10.00
C LEU A 337 -35.47 -11.35 8.99
N ALA A 338 -35.47 -11.79 7.74
CA ALA A 338 -34.50 -11.38 6.75
C ALA A 338 -34.83 -10.01 6.17
N GLY A 339 -33.81 -9.15 6.09
CA GLY A 339 -33.75 -7.97 5.21
C GLY A 339 -33.11 -8.29 3.87
N HIS A 340 -32.95 -9.58 3.56
CA HIS A 340 -32.44 -10.18 2.32
C HIS A 340 -33.26 -11.45 2.10
N GLY A 341 -34.51 -11.32 1.65
CA GLY A 341 -35.33 -12.48 1.33
C GLY A 341 -34.75 -13.20 0.12
N ALA A 342 -34.93 -14.52 0.03
CA ALA A 342 -34.55 -15.29 -1.16
C ALA A 342 -35.17 -14.72 -2.45
N GLU A 343 -36.35 -14.09 -2.33
CA GLU A 343 -37.00 -13.34 -3.41
C GLU A 343 -36.22 -12.08 -3.82
N ALA A 344 -35.76 -11.27 -2.87
CA ALA A 344 -35.01 -10.06 -3.16
C ALA A 344 -33.68 -10.38 -3.87
N VAL A 345 -32.98 -11.42 -3.39
CA VAL A 345 -31.74 -11.92 -4.02
C VAL A 345 -32.03 -12.44 -5.42
N ARG A 346 -33.06 -13.28 -5.60
CA ARG A 346 -33.49 -13.79 -6.91
C ARG A 346 -33.77 -12.64 -7.88
N ASN A 347 -34.63 -11.70 -7.50
CA ASN A 347 -35.04 -10.58 -8.35
C ASN A 347 -33.85 -9.73 -8.77
N ALA A 348 -32.93 -9.45 -7.83
CA ALA A 348 -31.74 -8.66 -8.13
C ALA A 348 -30.76 -9.40 -9.06
N ILE A 349 -30.56 -10.71 -8.89
CA ILE A 349 -29.74 -11.52 -9.80
C ILE A 349 -30.39 -11.53 -11.19
N ALA A 350 -31.68 -11.85 -11.28
CA ALA A 350 -32.40 -11.93 -12.55
C ALA A 350 -32.33 -10.62 -13.34
N ALA A 351 -32.56 -9.48 -12.67
CA ALA A 351 -32.51 -8.16 -13.28
C ALA A 351 -31.15 -7.82 -13.93
N LYS A 352 -30.03 -8.33 -13.38
CA LYS A 352 -28.68 -8.10 -13.93
C LYS A 352 -28.28 -9.15 -14.96
N ILE A 353 -28.56 -10.42 -14.68
CA ILE A 353 -28.14 -11.55 -15.53
C ILE A 353 -28.87 -11.54 -16.88
N VAL A 354 -30.17 -11.24 -16.92
CA VAL A 354 -30.96 -11.26 -18.17
C VAL A 354 -30.45 -10.24 -19.19
N LEU A 355 -29.77 -9.18 -18.75
CA LEU A 355 -29.14 -8.18 -19.62
C LEU A 355 -27.86 -8.68 -20.32
N LEU A 356 -27.32 -9.83 -19.89
CA LEU A 356 -26.10 -10.38 -20.46
C LEU A 356 -26.40 -11.21 -21.71
N PRO A 357 -25.47 -11.26 -22.68
CA PRO A 357 -25.50 -12.23 -23.77
C PRO A 357 -25.62 -13.66 -23.27
N GLU A 358 -26.30 -14.52 -24.02
CA GLU A 358 -26.59 -15.91 -23.64
C GLU A 358 -25.32 -16.71 -23.33
N HIS A 359 -24.23 -16.51 -24.09
CA HIS A 359 -22.96 -17.19 -23.85
C HIS A 359 -22.31 -16.86 -22.50
N LEU A 360 -22.73 -15.77 -21.84
CA LEU A 360 -22.30 -15.40 -20.48
C LEU A 360 -23.28 -15.87 -19.39
N ARG A 361 -24.36 -16.56 -19.74
CA ARG A 361 -25.38 -17.06 -18.80
C ARG A 361 -25.32 -18.58 -18.63
N ARG A 362 -24.13 -19.13 -18.34
CA ARG A 362 -23.97 -20.59 -18.23
C ARG A 362 -24.35 -21.11 -16.86
N SER A 363 -23.67 -20.62 -15.81
CA SER A 363 -23.97 -21.08 -14.46
C SER A 363 -23.64 -20.09 -13.36
N LEU A 364 -24.24 -20.30 -12.19
CA LEU A 364 -24.02 -19.56 -10.96
C LEU A 364 -23.73 -20.52 -9.81
N THR A 365 -22.58 -20.33 -9.17
CA THR A 365 -22.19 -21.06 -7.95
C THR A 365 -22.44 -20.20 -6.72
N TRP A 366 -23.18 -20.73 -5.73
CA TRP A 366 -23.51 -20.03 -4.49
C TRP A 366 -23.24 -20.88 -3.24
N ASP A 367 -23.24 -20.28 -2.05
CA ASP A 367 -23.27 -21.04 -0.79
C ASP A 367 -24.66 -21.63 -0.50
N GLN A 368 -24.75 -22.58 0.43
CA GLN A 368 -26.04 -23.18 0.84
C GLN A 368 -26.85 -22.27 1.78
N GLY A 369 -26.71 -20.94 1.64
CA GLY A 369 -27.45 -19.98 2.42
C GLY A 369 -28.95 -20.00 2.10
N ALA A 370 -29.78 -19.70 3.10
CA ALA A 370 -31.24 -19.59 2.95
C ALA A 370 -31.66 -18.52 1.91
N GLU A 371 -30.75 -17.60 1.61
CA GLU A 371 -30.81 -16.55 0.60
C GLU A 371 -31.02 -17.11 -0.82
N MET A 372 -30.68 -18.38 -1.06
CA MET A 372 -30.87 -19.08 -2.34
C MET A 372 -32.02 -20.11 -2.30
N ALA A 373 -32.96 -20.01 -1.35
CA ALA A 373 -34.10 -20.93 -1.27
C ALA A 373 -34.96 -20.96 -2.55
N GLN A 374 -35.02 -19.85 -3.30
CA GLN A 374 -35.77 -19.76 -4.57
C GLN A 374 -34.91 -20.01 -5.83
N HIS A 375 -33.80 -20.72 -5.71
CA HIS A 375 -32.91 -21.03 -6.84
C HIS A 375 -33.64 -21.75 -8.00
N VAL A 376 -34.65 -22.59 -7.73
CA VAL A 376 -35.42 -23.25 -8.79
C VAL A 376 -36.10 -22.22 -9.69
N GLN A 377 -36.75 -21.20 -9.10
CA GLN A 377 -37.36 -20.12 -9.85
C GLN A 377 -36.30 -19.27 -10.56
N LEU A 378 -35.17 -18.99 -9.90
CA LEU A 378 -34.07 -18.24 -10.53
C LEU A 378 -33.54 -18.93 -11.80
N ARG A 379 -33.42 -20.27 -11.78
CA ARG A 379 -33.03 -21.06 -12.97
C ARG A 379 -34.03 -20.85 -14.10
N ILE A 380 -35.33 -20.91 -13.80
CA ILE A 380 -36.40 -20.71 -14.80
C ILE A 380 -36.36 -19.28 -15.37
N ASP A 381 -36.21 -18.27 -14.52
CA ASP A 381 -36.27 -16.86 -14.92
C ASP A 381 -35.05 -16.41 -15.75
N THR A 382 -33.88 -17.04 -15.52
CA THR A 382 -32.60 -16.57 -16.09
C THR A 382 -31.96 -17.52 -17.09
N GLY A 383 -32.34 -18.80 -17.07
CA GLY A 383 -31.67 -19.87 -17.80
C GLY A 383 -30.33 -20.31 -17.22
N LEU A 384 -29.94 -19.83 -16.03
CA LEU A 384 -28.69 -20.20 -15.38
C LEU A 384 -28.77 -21.58 -14.72
N GLU A 385 -27.76 -22.42 -14.94
CA GLU A 385 -27.55 -23.56 -14.06
C GLU A 385 -27.02 -23.13 -12.70
N ILE A 386 -27.66 -23.59 -11.63
CA ILE A 386 -27.30 -23.18 -10.26
C ILE A 386 -26.66 -24.35 -9.53
N TYR A 387 -25.47 -24.10 -9.01
CA TYR A 387 -24.67 -25.05 -8.24
C TYR A 387 -24.43 -24.52 -6.83
N PHE A 388 -24.42 -25.42 -5.85
CA PHE A 388 -24.12 -25.10 -4.47
C PHE A 388 -22.76 -25.65 -4.06
N CYS A 389 -22.00 -24.86 -3.31
CA CYS A 389 -20.77 -25.33 -2.70
C CYS A 389 -21.04 -26.34 -1.58
N ASP A 390 -20.08 -27.22 -1.35
CA ASP A 390 -20.12 -28.15 -0.23
C ASP A 390 -20.00 -27.39 1.10
N PRO A 391 -20.66 -27.87 2.17
CA PRO A 391 -20.45 -27.32 3.50
C PRO A 391 -18.96 -27.30 3.86
N GLN A 392 -18.52 -26.24 4.53
CA GLN A 392 -17.13 -26.06 4.97
C GLN A 392 -16.05 -26.03 3.86
N SER A 393 -16.45 -25.82 2.59
CA SER A 393 -15.53 -25.74 1.44
C SER A 393 -15.39 -24.34 0.82
N PRO A 394 -14.97 -23.31 1.58
CA PRO A 394 -14.89 -21.93 1.10
C PRO A 394 -13.92 -21.73 -0.08
N TRP A 395 -12.94 -22.62 -0.25
CA TRP A 395 -11.97 -22.56 -1.36
C TRP A 395 -12.61 -22.76 -2.73
N GLN A 396 -13.79 -23.38 -2.81
CA GLN A 396 -14.58 -23.51 -4.05
C GLN A 396 -15.02 -22.13 -4.61
N ARG A 397 -14.98 -21.06 -3.80
CA ARG A 397 -15.30 -19.67 -4.18
C ARG A 397 -14.14 -18.69 -3.93
N GLY A 398 -12.92 -19.15 -4.22
CA GLY A 398 -11.71 -18.35 -4.01
C GLY A 398 -11.71 -17.01 -4.78
N THR A 399 -12.48 -16.87 -5.87
CA THR A 399 -12.60 -15.61 -6.59
C THR A 399 -13.40 -14.59 -5.78
N ASN A 400 -14.58 -15.00 -5.29
CA ASN A 400 -15.44 -14.15 -4.50
C ASN A 400 -14.80 -13.70 -3.20
N GLU A 401 -14.09 -14.58 -2.49
CA GLU A 401 -13.42 -14.17 -1.24
C GLU A 401 -12.42 -13.02 -1.46
N ASN A 402 -11.62 -13.13 -2.52
CA ASN A 402 -10.66 -12.08 -2.88
C ASN A 402 -11.37 -10.79 -3.34
N THR A 403 -12.41 -10.90 -4.17
CA THR A 403 -13.20 -9.74 -4.65
C THR A 403 -13.91 -9.05 -3.49
N ASN A 404 -14.50 -9.80 -2.56
CA ASN A 404 -15.14 -9.27 -1.36
C ASN A 404 -14.12 -8.58 -0.47
N GLY A 405 -12.91 -9.16 -0.33
CA GLY A 405 -11.77 -8.51 0.32
C GLY A 405 -11.34 -7.18 -0.33
N LEU A 406 -11.63 -6.96 -1.61
CA LEU A 406 -11.41 -5.68 -2.30
C LEU A 406 -12.57 -4.72 -2.09
N LEU A 407 -13.81 -5.20 -2.19
CA LEU A 407 -15.03 -4.42 -1.94
C LEU A 407 -15.08 -3.87 -0.50
N ARG A 408 -14.46 -4.56 0.47
CA ARG A 408 -14.27 -4.02 1.84
C ARG A 408 -13.43 -2.73 1.90
N GLN A 409 -12.83 -2.27 0.80
CA GLN A 409 -12.24 -0.92 0.70
C GLN A 409 -13.32 0.17 0.61
N TYR A 410 -14.45 -0.14 -0.03
CA TYR A 410 -15.60 0.75 -0.21
C TYR A 410 -16.69 0.52 0.86
N PHE A 411 -16.88 -0.74 1.24
CA PHE A 411 -17.88 -1.18 2.23
C PHE A 411 -17.25 -1.92 3.43
N PRO A 412 -16.52 -1.22 4.32
CA PRO A 412 -16.05 -1.76 5.60
C PRO A 412 -17.16 -2.49 6.40
N LYS A 413 -16.78 -3.42 7.28
CA LYS A 413 -17.74 -4.23 8.09
C LYS A 413 -18.64 -3.42 9.05
N GLY A 414 -18.42 -2.12 9.22
CA GLY A 414 -19.28 -1.26 10.04
C GLY A 414 -20.09 -0.26 9.22
N THR A 415 -20.04 -0.35 7.89
CA THR A 415 -20.84 0.48 7.00
C THR A 415 -22.25 -0.09 6.91
N ASP A 416 -23.25 0.77 7.08
CA ASP A 416 -24.62 0.43 6.69
C ASP A 416 -24.72 0.53 5.17
N ILE A 417 -25.00 -0.61 4.52
CA ILE A 417 -25.00 -0.73 3.06
C ILE A 417 -26.35 -0.29 2.48
N SER A 418 -27.42 -0.31 3.29
CA SER A 418 -28.78 0.02 2.84
C SER A 418 -28.94 1.48 2.38
N ARG A 419 -28.01 2.36 2.78
CA ARG A 419 -28.01 3.77 2.39
C ARG A 419 -27.54 4.02 0.95
N TYR A 420 -26.97 3.02 0.29
CA TYR A 420 -26.44 3.18 -1.06
C TYR A 420 -27.43 2.67 -2.10
N THR A 421 -27.60 3.45 -3.16
CA THR A 421 -28.45 3.12 -4.30
C THR A 421 -27.76 2.15 -5.26
N GLN A 422 -28.55 1.49 -6.13
CA GLN A 422 -27.99 0.64 -7.19
C GLN A 422 -27.00 1.40 -8.10
N ARG A 423 -27.27 2.68 -8.40
CA ARG A 423 -26.38 3.54 -9.19
C ARG A 423 -25.01 3.72 -8.54
N GLU A 424 -24.98 3.94 -7.22
CA GLU A 424 -23.73 4.09 -6.46
C GLU A 424 -22.95 2.77 -6.37
N LEU A 425 -23.67 1.65 -6.21
CA LEU A 425 -23.06 0.32 -6.24
C LEU A 425 -22.48 0.00 -7.62
N ASP A 426 -23.18 0.31 -8.70
CA ASP A 426 -22.69 0.12 -10.07
C ASP A 426 -21.43 0.96 -10.32
N ALA A 427 -21.39 2.22 -9.89
CA ALA A 427 -20.20 3.05 -10.00
C ALA A 427 -18.99 2.47 -9.22
N VAL A 428 -19.22 1.90 -8.04
CA VAL A 428 -18.17 1.20 -7.28
C VAL A 428 -17.72 -0.08 -8.00
N ALA A 429 -18.65 -0.83 -8.59
CA ALA A 429 -18.35 -2.00 -9.40
C ALA A 429 -17.50 -1.62 -10.62
N ASP A 430 -17.85 -0.55 -11.32
CA ASP A 430 -17.11 -0.04 -12.47
C ASP A 430 -15.70 0.41 -12.08
N ALA A 431 -15.55 1.15 -10.98
CA ALA A 431 -14.24 1.53 -10.46
C ALA A 431 -13.37 0.30 -10.12
N LEU A 432 -13.99 -0.78 -9.64
CA LEU A 432 -13.32 -2.04 -9.36
C LEU A 432 -12.99 -2.83 -10.64
N ASN A 433 -13.88 -2.83 -11.62
CA ASN A 433 -13.74 -3.48 -12.92
C ASN A 433 -12.75 -2.75 -13.85
N CYS A 434 -12.48 -1.47 -13.59
CA CYS A 434 -11.40 -0.73 -14.22
C CYS A 434 -10.02 -1.01 -13.59
N ARG A 435 -9.97 -1.67 -12.43
CA ARG A 435 -8.72 -1.91 -11.71
C ARG A 435 -7.97 -3.13 -12.28
N PRO A 436 -6.71 -3.00 -12.73
CA PRO A 436 -6.00 -4.09 -13.39
C PRO A 436 -5.72 -5.26 -12.44
N ARG A 437 -5.80 -6.50 -12.97
CA ARG A 437 -5.57 -7.73 -12.20
C ARG A 437 -4.30 -8.43 -12.66
N LYS A 438 -3.45 -8.82 -11.71
CA LYS A 438 -2.26 -9.62 -11.99
C LYS A 438 -2.61 -10.95 -12.67
N SER A 439 -3.73 -11.57 -12.29
CA SER A 439 -4.22 -12.82 -12.89
C SER A 439 -4.66 -12.68 -14.35
N LEU A 440 -4.90 -11.46 -14.84
CA LEU A 440 -5.31 -11.16 -16.21
C LEU A 440 -4.17 -10.48 -16.99
N GLY A 441 -2.91 -10.73 -16.61
CA GLY A 441 -1.77 -10.07 -17.25
C GLY A 441 -1.78 -8.55 -17.13
N TRP A 442 -2.39 -8.00 -16.08
CA TRP A 442 -2.60 -6.56 -15.84
C TRP A 442 -3.63 -5.87 -16.75
N LYS A 443 -4.46 -6.63 -17.47
CA LYS A 443 -5.74 -6.13 -17.98
C LYS A 443 -6.74 -5.90 -16.83
N SER A 444 -7.66 -4.96 -17.02
CA SER A 444 -8.80 -4.78 -16.12
C SER A 444 -9.89 -5.82 -16.41
N PRO A 445 -10.75 -6.18 -15.45
CA PRO A 445 -11.89 -7.05 -15.71
C PRO A 445 -12.80 -6.53 -16.82
N ALA A 446 -13.01 -5.21 -16.90
CA ALA A 446 -13.79 -4.60 -17.98
C ALA A 446 -13.13 -4.79 -19.36
N GLU A 447 -11.80 -4.66 -19.44
CA GLU A 447 -11.07 -4.92 -20.69
C GLU A 447 -11.13 -6.41 -21.08
N ALA A 448 -10.94 -7.31 -20.12
CA ALA A 448 -11.00 -8.74 -20.37
C ALA A 448 -12.40 -9.18 -20.84
N LEU A 449 -13.46 -8.62 -20.24
CA LEU A 449 -14.83 -8.87 -20.67
C LEU A 449 -15.10 -8.29 -22.07
N ARG A 450 -14.64 -7.07 -22.35
CA ARG A 450 -14.78 -6.48 -23.68
C ARG A 450 -14.08 -7.30 -24.75
N ASP A 451 -12.84 -7.72 -24.51
CA ASP A 451 -12.07 -8.53 -25.47
C ASP A 451 -12.79 -9.86 -25.78
N LEU A 452 -13.42 -10.46 -24.76
CA LEU A 452 -14.22 -11.67 -24.88
C LEU A 452 -15.51 -11.44 -25.69
N LEU A 453 -16.22 -10.34 -25.42
CA LEU A 453 -17.43 -9.96 -26.16
C LEU A 453 -17.13 -9.61 -27.63
N LEU A 454 -15.92 -9.13 -27.95
CA LEU A 454 -15.50 -8.85 -29.32
C LEU A 454 -15.01 -10.10 -30.07
N ALA A 455 -14.63 -11.15 -29.34
CA ALA A 455 -14.17 -12.42 -29.90
C ALA A 455 -15.31 -13.46 -30.06
N SER A 456 -16.49 -13.16 -29.50
CA SER A 456 -17.71 -13.98 -29.55
C SER A 456 -18.64 -13.44 -30.63
#